data_AF-A0A451AVN0-F1
#
_entry.id   AF-A0A451AVN0-F1
#
_cell.length_a   1.000
_cell.length_b   1.000
_cell.length_c   1.000
_cell.angle_alpha   90.00
_cell.angle_beta   90.00
_cell.angle_gamma   90.00
#
_symmetry.space_group_name_H-M   'P 1'
#
loop_
_entity.id
_entity.type
_entity.pdbx_description
1 polymer ?
#
loop_
_entity_poly.entity_id
_entity_poly.type
_entity_poly.pdbx_seq_one_letter_code
_entity_poly.pdbx_strand_id
1 'polypeptide(L)'
;MDGQFRGAVWKNATSVVLVHNHPAGEVRPSDEDKDLTDHLIQVGRILNIRVVDHLIIAPETFFSFEINGLMAELWESTKYVPPYEVAERIQEAKEEWMERGMRKGIREGKIRGREEGLLEGEEKGERKKAVEMTKALLDKGMDISEVSEISGLSEEEIRVLFLP
;
A
#
# COMPACT_ATOMS: atom_id res chain seq x y z
N MET A 1 22.98 -32.09 8.25
CA MET A 1 22.76 -31.84 6.82
C MET A 1 23.83 -30.84 6.32
N ASP A 2 25.12 -31.05 6.65
CA ASP A 2 26.01 -29.87 6.85
C ASP A 2 27.11 -29.73 5.80
N GLY A 3 26.78 -29.82 4.52
CA GLY A 3 27.81 -29.79 3.49
C GLY A 3 27.43 -29.36 2.07
N GLN A 4 26.14 -29.12 1.75
CA GLN A 4 25.74 -28.87 0.36
C GLN A 4 26.43 -27.64 -0.25
N PHE A 5 26.58 -26.56 0.54
CA PHE A 5 27.26 -25.33 0.08
C PHE A 5 28.77 -25.30 0.34
N ARG A 6 29.35 -26.28 1.04
CA ARG A 6 30.78 -26.26 1.39
C ARG A 6 31.67 -26.12 0.16
N GLY A 7 31.35 -26.86 -0.90
CA GLY A 7 32.07 -26.78 -2.17
C GLY A 7 31.91 -25.42 -2.85
N ALA A 8 30.70 -24.85 -2.84
CA ALA A 8 30.42 -23.55 -3.43
C ALA A 8 31.23 -22.43 -2.76
N VAL A 9 31.24 -22.42 -1.42
CA VAL A 9 32.03 -21.46 -0.63
C VAL A 9 33.52 -21.64 -0.89
N TRP A 10 34.03 -22.87 -0.86
CA TRP A 10 35.45 -23.16 -1.13
C TRP A 10 35.91 -22.75 -2.53
N LYS A 11 34.98 -22.70 -3.49
CA LYS A 11 35.26 -22.30 -4.87
C LYS A 11 34.96 -20.84 -5.14
N ASN A 12 34.56 -20.05 -4.14
CA ASN A 12 34.09 -18.67 -4.29
C ASN A 12 33.00 -18.56 -5.37
N ALA A 13 32.09 -19.54 -5.41
CA ALA A 13 31.02 -19.55 -6.39
C ALA A 13 30.04 -18.41 -6.12
N THR A 14 29.62 -17.70 -7.18
CA THR A 14 28.55 -16.69 -7.11
C THR A 14 27.16 -17.30 -7.18
N SER A 15 27.07 -18.51 -7.71
CA SER A 15 25.82 -19.22 -7.95
C SER A 15 26.04 -20.73 -8.07
N VAL A 16 24.97 -21.49 -7.85
CA VAL A 16 24.93 -22.96 -7.97
C VAL A 16 23.67 -23.41 -8.69
N VAL A 17 23.78 -24.51 -9.43
CA VAL A 17 22.65 -25.29 -9.95
C VAL A 17 22.58 -26.58 -9.13
N LEU A 18 21.40 -26.92 -8.63
CA LEU A 18 21.16 -28.20 -7.98
C LEU A 18 20.82 -29.23 -9.04
N VAL A 19 21.32 -30.46 -8.89
CA VAL A 19 20.99 -31.56 -9.81
C VAL A 19 20.74 -32.81 -9.00
N HIS A 20 19.61 -33.47 -9.26
CA HIS A 20 19.36 -34.82 -8.77
C HIS A 20 18.91 -35.73 -9.92
N ASN A 21 19.18 -37.03 -9.78
CA ASN A 21 18.89 -38.02 -10.80
C ASN A 21 17.69 -38.87 -10.37
N HIS A 22 16.74 -39.08 -11.29
CA HIS A 22 15.67 -40.07 -11.19
C HIS A 22 15.94 -41.22 -12.18
N PRO A 23 16.62 -42.30 -11.75
CA PRO A 23 16.94 -43.42 -12.63
C PRO A 23 15.71 -44.16 -13.19
N ALA A 24 14.57 -44.01 -12.51
CA ALA A 24 13.30 -44.62 -12.89
C ALA A 24 12.61 -43.94 -14.09
N GLY A 25 13.10 -42.78 -14.55
CA GLY A 25 12.63 -42.12 -15.76
C GLY A 25 11.57 -41.03 -15.56
N GLU A 26 10.86 -41.01 -14.43
CA GLU A 26 9.93 -39.92 -14.09
C GLU A 26 10.70 -38.72 -13.55
N VAL A 27 10.48 -37.52 -14.09
CA VAL A 27 11.17 -36.28 -13.67
C VAL A 27 10.26 -35.32 -12.91
N ARG A 28 9.10 -35.79 -12.43
CA ARG A 28 8.20 -34.99 -11.62
C ARG A 28 8.85 -34.73 -10.25
N PRO A 29 8.93 -33.48 -9.79
CA PRO A 29 9.45 -33.17 -8.46
C PRO A 29 8.54 -33.73 -7.37
N SER A 30 9.15 -34.38 -6.38
CA SER A 30 8.49 -34.73 -5.11
C SER A 30 8.31 -33.49 -4.23
N ASP A 31 7.56 -33.64 -3.13
CA ASP A 31 7.43 -32.57 -2.14
C ASP A 31 8.73 -32.39 -1.36
N GLU A 32 9.49 -33.48 -1.16
CA GLU A 32 10.83 -33.45 -0.58
C GLU A 32 11.83 -32.67 -1.46
N ASP A 33 11.74 -32.79 -2.78
CA ASP A 33 12.58 -32.02 -3.70
C ASP A 33 12.30 -30.52 -3.56
N LYS A 34 11.03 -30.13 -3.52
CA LYS A 34 10.62 -28.73 -3.34
C LYS A 34 11.06 -28.19 -1.99
N ASP A 35 10.85 -28.97 -0.93
CA ASP A 35 11.23 -28.60 0.43
C ASP A 35 12.74 -28.39 0.58
N LEU A 36 13.54 -29.31 0.04
CA LEU A 36 14.99 -29.17 0.01
C LEU A 36 15.42 -27.95 -0.82
N THR A 37 14.77 -27.71 -1.96
CA THR A 37 15.08 -26.57 -2.82
C THR A 37 14.81 -25.24 -2.11
N ASP A 38 13.67 -25.10 -1.44
CA ASP A 38 13.34 -23.92 -0.64
C ASP A 38 14.41 -23.67 0.43
N HIS A 39 14.74 -24.70 1.21
CA HIS A 39 15.77 -24.57 2.24
C HIS A 39 17.12 -24.12 1.66
N LEU A 40 17.57 -24.72 0.54
CA LEU A 40 18.83 -24.37 -0.10
C LEU A 40 18.82 -22.98 -0.74
N ILE A 41 17.66 -22.52 -1.24
CA ILE A 41 17.47 -21.13 -1.68
C ILE A 41 17.75 -20.17 -0.53
N GLN A 42 17.21 -20.43 0.67
CA GLN A 42 17.44 -19.56 1.83
C GLN A 42 18.88 -19.60 2.31
N VAL A 43 19.51 -20.78 2.34
CA VAL A 43 20.94 -20.90 2.67
C VAL A 43 21.80 -20.12 1.67
N GLY A 44 21.47 -20.22 0.38
CA GLY A 44 22.13 -19.47 -0.69
C GLY A 44 22.01 -17.96 -0.50
N ARG A 45 20.84 -17.45 -0.09
CA ARG A 45 20.64 -16.03 0.25
C ARG A 45 21.56 -15.57 1.37
N ILE A 46 21.63 -16.32 2.47
CA ILE A 46 22.49 -16.00 3.62
C ILE A 46 23.97 -15.97 3.22
N LEU A 47 24.40 -16.93 2.39
CA LEU A 47 25.78 -17.02 1.93
C LEU A 47 26.11 -16.07 0.76
N ASN A 48 25.12 -15.34 0.24
CA ASN A 48 25.22 -14.59 -1.01
C ASN A 48 25.68 -15.44 -2.21
N ILE A 49 25.19 -16.67 -2.30
CA ILE A 49 25.41 -17.62 -3.40
C ILE A 49 24.06 -18.03 -3.97
N ARG A 50 23.74 -17.57 -5.18
CA ARG A 50 22.41 -17.78 -5.76
C ARG A 50 22.18 -19.25 -6.18
N VAL A 51 21.11 -19.88 -5.71
CA VAL A 51 20.59 -21.11 -6.33
C VAL A 51 19.80 -20.70 -7.57
N VAL A 52 20.34 -20.98 -8.76
CA VAL A 52 19.77 -20.48 -10.02
C VAL A 52 18.75 -21.42 -10.64
N ASP A 53 18.87 -22.72 -10.40
CA ASP A 53 17.93 -23.73 -10.88
C ASP A 53 18.10 -25.03 -10.07
N HIS A 54 17.09 -25.89 -10.13
CA HIS A 54 17.16 -27.27 -9.71
C HIS A 54 16.71 -28.18 -10.86
N LEU A 55 17.63 -29.02 -11.32
CA LEU A 55 17.42 -29.97 -12.40
C LEU A 55 17.17 -31.38 -11.86
N ILE A 56 16.02 -31.93 -12.22
CA ILE A 56 15.73 -33.36 -12.10
C ILE A 56 16.08 -34.00 -13.43
N ILE A 57 17.06 -34.88 -13.48
CA ILE A 57 17.50 -35.50 -14.72
C ILE A 57 17.13 -36.99 -14.76
N ALA A 58 16.76 -37.46 -15.95
CA ALA A 58 16.53 -38.85 -16.30
C ALA A 58 17.20 -39.13 -17.67
N PRO A 59 17.31 -40.40 -18.13
CA PRO A 59 18.06 -40.73 -19.35
C PRO A 59 17.62 -39.97 -20.62
N GLU A 60 16.32 -39.72 -20.78
CA GLU A 60 15.73 -39.15 -22.00
C GLU A 60 15.07 -37.78 -21.77
N THR A 61 15.01 -37.31 -20.52
CA THR A 61 14.23 -36.12 -20.16
C THR A 61 14.75 -35.46 -18.89
N PHE A 62 14.32 -34.23 -18.64
CA PHE A 62 14.64 -33.50 -17.42
C PHE A 62 13.47 -32.58 -17.03
N PHE A 63 13.47 -32.16 -15.77
CA PHE A 63 12.62 -31.10 -15.25
C PHE A 63 13.51 -30.00 -14.67
N SER A 64 13.30 -28.77 -15.10
CA SER A 64 13.94 -27.57 -14.54
C SER A 64 12.94 -26.81 -13.71
N PHE A 65 13.28 -26.52 -12.45
CA PHE A 65 12.43 -25.73 -11.58
C PHE A 65 12.26 -24.30 -12.12
N GLU A 66 13.31 -23.74 -12.73
CA GLU A 66 13.27 -22.40 -13.31
C GLU A 66 12.33 -22.34 -14.52
N ILE A 67 12.49 -23.25 -15.49
CA ILE A 67 11.64 -23.30 -16.70
C ILE A 67 10.16 -23.49 -16.33
N ASN A 68 9.88 -24.23 -15.26
CA ASN A 68 8.52 -24.52 -14.80
C ASN A 68 8.01 -23.52 -13.75
N GLY A 69 8.75 -22.46 -13.43
CA GLY A 69 8.33 -21.39 -12.51
C GLY A 69 8.37 -21.73 -11.02
N LEU A 70 8.81 -22.94 -10.65
CA LEU A 70 8.92 -23.34 -9.24
C LEU A 70 10.01 -22.57 -8.50
N MET A 71 11.07 -22.10 -9.18
CA MET A 71 12.07 -21.25 -8.53
C MET A 71 11.46 -19.96 -8.00
N ALA A 72 10.62 -19.29 -8.80
CA ALA A 72 9.95 -18.06 -8.40
C ALA A 72 8.97 -18.30 -7.24
N GLU A 73 8.20 -19.39 -7.29
CA GLU A 73 7.30 -19.79 -6.21
C GLU A 73 8.05 -20.00 -4.89
N LEU A 74 9.14 -20.79 -4.92
CA LEU A 74 9.93 -21.10 -3.72
C LEU A 74 10.75 -19.91 -3.22
N TRP A 75 11.10 -18.96 -4.10
CA TRP A 75 11.74 -17.71 -3.70
C TRP A 75 10.85 -16.89 -2.76
N GLU A 76 9.54 -16.89 -2.98
CA GLU A 76 8.57 -16.19 -2.14
C GLU A 76 8.19 -16.97 -0.86
N SER A 77 8.67 -18.21 -0.72
CA SER A 77 8.43 -18.99 0.49
C SER A 77 9.00 -18.29 1.73
N THR A 78 8.22 -18.33 2.82
CA THR A 78 8.64 -17.86 4.15
C THR A 78 9.04 -19.01 5.07
N LYS A 79 8.98 -20.27 4.61
CA LYS A 79 9.12 -21.46 5.46
C LYS A 79 10.48 -21.54 6.16
N TYR A 80 11.55 -21.26 5.42
CA TYR A 80 12.92 -21.31 5.91
C TYR A 80 13.56 -19.91 6.03
N VAL A 81 12.77 -18.84 5.86
CA VAL A 81 13.27 -17.47 5.96
C VAL A 81 13.62 -17.17 7.43
N PRO A 82 14.83 -16.63 7.72
CA PRO A 82 15.18 -16.29 9.09
C PRO A 82 14.20 -15.28 9.71
N PRO A 83 13.82 -15.44 10.99
CA PRO A 83 12.82 -14.56 11.62
C PRO A 83 13.14 -13.07 11.57
N TYR A 84 14.43 -12.69 11.58
CA TYR A 84 14.84 -11.29 11.50
C TYR A 84 14.54 -10.68 10.12
N GLU A 85 14.71 -11.43 9.03
CA GLU A 85 14.34 -10.96 7.68
C GLU A 85 12.82 -10.80 7.56
N VAL A 86 12.05 -11.72 8.14
CA VAL A 86 10.58 -11.59 8.17
C VAL A 86 10.17 -10.32 8.92
N ALA A 87 10.81 -10.04 10.06
CA ALA A 87 10.53 -8.85 10.84
C ALA A 87 10.92 -7.56 10.08
N GLU A 88 12.05 -7.56 9.38
CA GLU A 88 12.51 -6.45 8.54
C GLU A 88 11.52 -6.17 7.40
N ARG A 89 11.12 -7.20 6.63
CA ARG A 89 10.11 -7.07 5.57
C ARG A 89 8.78 -6.51 6.09
N ILE A 90 8.35 -6.94 7.28
CA ILE A 90 7.13 -6.41 7.93
C ILE A 90 7.31 -4.94 8.31
N GLN A 91 8.48 -4.56 8.81
CA GLN A 91 8.77 -3.18 9.21
C GLN A 91 8.80 -2.25 8.01
N GLU A 92 9.51 -2.61 6.95
CA GLU A 92 9.55 -1.86 5.69
C GLU A 92 8.14 -1.70 5.11
N ALA A 93 7.38 -2.80 5.04
CA ALA A 93 5.99 -2.74 4.58
C ALA A 93 5.15 -1.81 5.46
N LYS A 94 5.29 -1.86 6.78
CA LYS A 94 4.58 -0.93 7.69
C LYS A 94 4.94 0.52 7.39
N GLU A 95 6.22 0.83 7.20
CA GLU A 95 6.70 2.19 6.92
C GLU A 95 6.12 2.72 5.60
N GLU A 96 6.18 1.93 4.53
CA GLU A 96 5.59 2.29 3.23
C GLU A 96 4.09 2.52 3.32
N TRP A 97 3.37 1.64 4.02
CA TRP A 97 1.93 1.76 4.21
C TRP A 97 1.56 3.01 5.02
N MET A 98 2.33 3.30 6.07
CA MET A 98 2.15 4.50 6.89
C MET A 98 2.42 5.78 6.09
N GLU A 99 3.50 5.83 5.31
CA GLU A 99 3.81 6.98 4.45
C GLU A 99 2.69 7.20 3.41
N ARG A 100 2.27 6.13 2.73
CA ARG A 100 1.19 6.16 1.74
C ARG A 100 -0.12 6.65 2.37
N GLY A 101 -0.45 6.14 3.55
CA GLY A 101 -1.63 6.54 4.31
C GLY A 101 -1.59 8.01 4.71
N MET A 102 -0.47 8.48 5.28
CA MET A 102 -0.29 9.87 5.69
C MET A 102 -0.37 10.82 4.49
N ARG A 103 0.28 10.50 3.37
CA ARG A 103 0.25 11.31 2.15
C ARG A 103 -1.17 11.42 1.58
N LYS A 104 -1.91 10.31 1.58
CA LYS A 104 -3.31 10.28 1.16
C LYS A 104 -4.17 11.15 2.09
N GLY A 105 -4.04 10.96 3.41
CA GLY A 105 -4.78 11.72 4.41
C GLY A 105 -4.54 13.23 4.34
N ILE A 106 -3.29 13.67 4.18
CA ILE A 106 -2.96 15.10 4.00
C ILE A 106 -3.61 15.66 2.74
N ARG A 107 -3.56 14.92 1.63
CA ARG A 107 -4.15 15.36 0.36
C ARG A 107 -5.67 15.50 0.47
N GLU A 108 -6.34 14.47 0.95
CA GLU A 108 -7.79 14.45 1.10
C GLU A 108 -8.25 15.51 2.11
N GLY A 109 -7.54 15.66 3.23
CA GLY A 109 -7.80 16.70 4.21
C GLY A 109 -7.65 18.11 3.65
N LYS A 110 -6.64 18.36 2.81
CA LYS A 110 -6.46 19.67 2.14
C LYS A 110 -7.59 19.99 1.16
N ILE A 111 -8.03 18.99 0.38
CA ILE A 111 -9.12 19.16 -0.59
C ILE A 111 -10.42 19.44 0.16
N ARG A 112 -10.79 18.55 1.08
CA ARG A 112 -12.02 18.66 1.87
C ARG A 112 -12.06 19.97 2.66
N GLY A 113 -10.98 20.32 3.35
CA GLY A 113 -10.92 21.57 4.13
C GLY A 113 -11.01 22.82 3.25
N ARG A 114 -10.52 22.79 2.02
CA ARG A 114 -10.70 23.90 1.06
C ARG A 114 -12.16 24.00 0.62
N GLU A 115 -12.79 22.89 0.27
CA GLU A 115 -14.19 22.86 -0.19
C GLU A 115 -15.14 23.30 0.93
N GLU A 116 -15.01 22.71 2.13
CA GLU A 116 -15.80 23.07 3.31
C GLU A 116 -15.60 24.54 3.67
N GLY A 117 -14.34 25.02 3.69
CA GLY A 117 -14.05 26.42 4.02
C GLY A 117 -14.54 27.42 2.98
N LEU A 118 -14.57 27.05 1.69
CA LEU A 118 -15.15 27.89 0.64
C LEU A 118 -16.66 28.03 0.82
N LEU A 119 -17.36 26.90 0.98
CA LEU A 119 -18.82 26.88 1.18
C LEU A 119 -19.23 27.66 2.44
N GLU A 120 -18.58 27.38 3.58
CA GLU A 120 -18.86 28.08 4.84
C GLU A 120 -18.55 29.58 4.74
N GLY A 121 -17.51 29.94 3.99
CA GLY A 121 -17.13 31.33 3.73
C GLY A 121 -18.15 32.07 2.85
N GLU A 122 -18.65 31.42 1.80
CA GLU A 122 -19.71 31.95 0.94
C GLU A 122 -20.99 32.18 1.74
N GLU A 123 -21.46 31.17 2.49
CA GLU A 123 -22.67 31.26 3.31
C GLU A 123 -22.59 32.37 4.36
N LYS A 124 -21.47 32.46 5.09
CA LYS A 124 -21.22 33.55 6.05
C LYS A 124 -21.16 34.91 5.37
N GLY A 125 -20.57 34.98 4.18
CA GLY A 125 -20.45 36.20 3.39
C GLY A 125 -21.81 36.71 2.92
N GLU A 126 -22.63 35.83 2.36
CA GLU A 126 -24.00 36.14 1.94
C GLU A 126 -24.86 36.57 3.13
N ARG A 127 -24.80 35.83 4.25
CA ARG A 127 -25.52 36.18 5.47
C ARG A 127 -25.12 37.55 6.01
N LYS A 128 -23.81 37.86 6.05
CA LYS A 128 -23.32 39.16 6.51
C LYS A 128 -23.80 40.31 5.62
N LYS A 129 -23.75 40.13 4.29
CA LYS A 129 -24.28 41.12 3.33
C LYS A 129 -25.77 41.35 3.53
N ALA A 130 -26.54 40.28 3.72
CA ALA A 130 -27.98 40.37 3.98
C ALA A 130 -28.25 41.21 5.24
N VAL A 131 -27.57 40.91 6.34
CA VAL A 131 -27.69 41.64 7.61
C VAL A 131 -27.30 43.13 7.47
N GLU A 132 -26.16 43.43 6.83
CA GLU A 132 -25.73 44.82 6.61
C GLU A 132 -26.71 45.59 5.71
N MET A 133 -27.24 44.95 4.67
CA MET A 133 -28.24 45.53 3.77
C MET A 133 -29.58 45.79 4.47
N THR A 134 -30.09 44.82 5.23
CA THR A 134 -31.32 44.96 6.04
C THR A 134 -31.24 46.18 6.93
N LYS A 135 -30.12 46.35 7.66
CA LYS A 135 -29.90 47.52 8.50
C LYS A 135 -29.98 48.83 7.70
N ALA A 136 -29.29 48.89 6.57
CA ALA A 136 -29.26 50.08 5.72
C ALA A 136 -30.63 50.44 5.10
N LEU A 137 -31.49 49.45 4.83
CA LEU A 137 -32.83 49.67 4.30
C LEU A 137 -33.81 50.11 5.40
N LEU A 138 -33.74 49.51 6.60
CA LEU A 138 -34.51 49.94 7.76
C LEU A 138 -34.16 51.37 8.17
N ASP A 139 -32.87 51.73 8.17
CA ASP A 139 -32.40 53.10 8.46
C ASP A 139 -32.94 54.14 7.44
N LYS A 140 -33.34 53.70 6.25
CA LYS A 140 -34.01 54.53 5.22
C LYS A 140 -35.53 54.62 5.39
N GLY A 141 -36.09 53.97 6.41
CA GLY A 141 -37.53 54.00 6.72
C GLY A 141 -38.37 53.04 5.88
N MET A 142 -37.77 52.01 5.29
CA MET A 142 -38.46 50.98 4.50
C MET A 142 -39.20 50.00 5.43
N ASP A 143 -40.35 49.47 4.98
CA ASP A 143 -41.16 48.55 5.80
C ASP A 143 -40.51 47.17 5.92
N ILE A 144 -40.77 46.46 7.02
CA ILE A 144 -40.19 45.14 7.30
C ILE A 144 -40.52 44.13 6.19
N SER A 145 -41.71 44.18 5.60
CA SER A 145 -42.11 43.29 4.50
C SER A 145 -41.26 43.53 3.24
N GLU A 146 -41.05 44.79 2.86
CA GLU A 146 -40.21 45.18 1.71
C GLU A 146 -38.74 44.82 1.95
N VAL A 147 -38.24 45.03 3.17
CA VAL A 147 -36.87 44.65 3.55
C VAL A 147 -36.69 43.13 3.55
N SER A 148 -37.71 42.37 3.96
CA SER A 148 -37.70 40.90 3.90
C SER A 148 -37.57 40.41 2.47
N GLU A 149 -38.35 40.95 1.53
CA GLU A 149 -38.27 40.59 0.11
C GLU A 149 -36.89 40.90 -0.50
N ILE A 150 -36.30 42.05 -0.17
CA ILE A 150 -35.03 42.49 -0.77
C ILE A 150 -33.82 41.77 -0.15
N SER A 151 -33.82 41.56 1.17
CA SER A 151 -32.70 40.96 1.89
C SER A 151 -32.70 39.44 1.89
N GLY A 152 -33.83 38.82 1.59
CA GLY A 152 -34.00 37.37 1.67
C GLY A 152 -34.01 36.82 3.10
N LEU A 153 -33.93 37.70 4.12
CA LEU A 153 -34.17 37.34 5.51
C LEU A 153 -35.67 37.29 5.78
N SER A 154 -36.12 36.36 6.62
CA SER A 154 -37.51 36.34 7.06
C SER A 154 -37.82 37.53 7.97
N GLU A 155 -39.07 38.00 7.96
CA GLU A 155 -39.50 39.07 8.86
C GLU A 155 -39.20 38.76 10.34
N GLU A 156 -39.31 37.49 10.73
CA GLU A 156 -39.02 37.02 12.09
C GLU A 156 -37.53 37.20 12.43
N GLU A 157 -36.63 36.84 11.50
CA GLU A 157 -35.19 37.06 11.68
C GLU A 157 -34.83 38.54 11.73
N ILE A 158 -35.47 39.38 10.90
CA ILE A 158 -35.26 40.83 10.89
C ILE A 158 -35.69 41.41 12.25
N ARG A 159 -36.85 41.01 12.75
CA ARG A 159 -37.36 41.43 14.07
C ARG A 159 -36.39 41.03 15.17
N VAL A 160 -35.96 39.77 15.23
CA VAL A 160 -35.02 39.27 16.24
C VAL A 160 -33.65 39.97 16.18
N LEU A 161 -33.15 40.29 14.98
CA LEU A 161 -31.82 40.87 14.81
C LEU A 161 -31.76 42.38 15.06
N PHE A 162 -32.86 43.12 14.81
CA PHE A 162 -32.83 44.58 14.74
C PHE A 162 -33.89 45.30 15.59
N LEU A 163 -34.86 44.59 16.15
CA LEU A 163 -35.93 45.17 16.98
C LEU A 163 -35.98 44.45 18.34
N PRO A 164 -36.00 45.19 19.47
CA PRO A 164 -36.05 44.60 20.81
C PRO A 164 -37.39 43.96 21.16
#